data_AF-A0AA38UQC8-F1
#
_entry.id   AF-A0AA38UQC8-F1
#
_cell.length_a   1.000
_cell.length_b   1.000
_cell.length_c   1.000
_cell.angle_alpha   90.00
_cell.angle_beta   90.00
_cell.angle_gamma   90.00
#
_symmetry.space_group_name_H-M   'P 1'
#
loop_
_entity.id
_entity.type
_entity.pdbx_description
1 polymer ?
#
loop_
_entity_poly.entity_id
_entity_poly.type
_entity_poly.pdbx_seq_one_letter_code
_entity_poly.pdbx_strand_id
1 'polypeptide(L)'
;MEKRNSRSLNPVYKTIAFTPSSFISNPTANRKLLVLDLNGTLVFRPKKYVNVKTSFAHDGPSSARVRVIHPRTYMTPFREYLFHLQTKKWLDTMVWSSAQPHSVNDMIQHSFGDHQGELKAVWARDTLDLDPVAYNKKSVTIKDLTKLWKAFPSHSAKSTLLVDDSTQKARLQPWNHIFVKEYGQAERRSDLDYLRKQNVSQGSPGDKGNDHHDLDVSDLLGNMTLTPSFAKTSLASQFSSTGFDSILLAVIGILDVLKHQDNVSGWLRSGGIVSCGAEGVTGGGGGGIIGDRWFDTVHIVEWWANRGRAALAELNIEEVAGALTNR
;
A
#
# COMPACT_ATOMS: atom_id res chain seq x y z
N MET A 1 36.33 19.76 -0.82
CA MET A 1 34.98 19.26 -0.47
C MET A 1 34.64 18.12 -1.42
N GLU A 2 34.71 16.90 -0.92
CA GLU A 2 34.73 15.67 -1.70
C GLU A 2 33.35 15.37 -2.32
N LYS A 3 33.27 15.41 -3.65
CA LYS A 3 32.12 14.88 -4.40
C LYS A 3 32.10 13.35 -4.23
N ARG A 4 31.33 12.85 -3.26
CA ARG A 4 31.14 11.39 -3.10
C ARG A 4 30.50 10.81 -4.36
N ASN A 5 31.29 10.01 -5.06
CA ASN A 5 30.88 9.10 -6.13
C ASN A 5 29.97 8.00 -5.54
N SER A 6 28.71 8.31 -5.26
CA SER A 6 27.77 7.45 -4.54
C SER A 6 27.05 6.45 -5.46
N ARG A 7 27.79 5.49 -6.03
CA ARG A 7 27.19 4.30 -6.69
C ARG A 7 27.26 3.03 -5.83
N SER A 8 28.06 3.01 -4.77
CA SER A 8 28.22 1.82 -3.92
C SER A 8 27.36 1.92 -2.65
N LEU A 9 26.64 0.83 -2.33
CA LEU A 9 25.92 0.72 -1.05
C LEU A 9 26.89 0.79 0.13
N ASN A 10 26.44 1.35 1.24
CA ASN A 10 27.20 1.45 2.49
C ASN A 10 27.72 0.05 2.92
N PRO A 11 29.01 -0.13 3.27
CA PRO A 11 29.58 -1.42 3.64
C PRO A 11 28.94 -2.09 4.87
N VAL A 12 28.56 -1.30 5.88
CA VAL A 12 27.86 -1.80 7.08
C VAL A 12 26.49 -2.32 6.69
N TYR A 13 25.78 -1.57 5.84
CA TYR A 13 24.49 -2.00 5.30
C TYR A 13 24.61 -3.32 4.52
N LYS A 14 25.59 -3.42 3.62
CA LYS A 14 25.86 -4.66 2.87
C LYS A 14 26.10 -5.83 3.80
N THR A 15 26.93 -5.66 4.83
CA THR A 15 27.22 -6.73 5.80
C THR A 15 25.95 -7.26 6.46
N ILE A 16 25.07 -6.36 6.91
CA ILE A 16 23.79 -6.75 7.53
C ILE A 16 22.87 -7.43 6.51
N ALA A 17 22.70 -6.84 5.33
CA ALA A 17 21.78 -7.37 4.32
C ALA A 17 22.24 -8.71 3.73
N PHE A 18 23.55 -8.98 3.70
CA PHE A 18 24.09 -10.27 3.23
C PHE A 18 24.10 -11.34 4.32
N THR A 19 23.86 -10.97 5.58
CA THR A 19 23.62 -11.95 6.64
C THR A 19 22.21 -12.53 6.46
N PRO A 20 22.03 -13.85 6.36
CA PRO A 20 20.71 -14.46 6.25
C PRO A 20 19.81 -14.12 7.46
N SER A 21 18.50 -14.24 7.25
CA SER A 21 17.53 -14.18 8.34
C SER A 21 17.33 -15.55 8.97
N SER A 22 17.07 -15.56 10.27
CA SER A 22 16.63 -16.72 11.04
C SER A 22 15.20 -16.51 11.54
N PHE A 23 14.50 -17.63 11.74
CA PHE A 23 13.16 -17.61 12.33
C PHE A 23 13.22 -17.28 13.83
N ILE A 24 12.31 -16.42 14.28
CA ILE A 24 12.07 -16.13 15.70
C ILE A 24 10.65 -16.54 16.08
N SER A 25 10.51 -17.30 17.16
CA SER A 25 9.22 -17.79 17.64
C SER A 25 8.36 -16.69 18.29
N ASN A 26 9.00 -15.72 18.96
CA ASN A 26 8.33 -14.58 19.57
C ASN A 26 8.59 -13.28 18.75
N PRO A 27 7.61 -12.81 17.95
CA PRO A 27 7.73 -11.58 17.17
C PRO A 27 8.02 -10.32 17.98
N THR A 28 7.61 -10.27 19.25
CA THR A 28 7.80 -9.08 20.09
C THR A 28 9.26 -8.89 20.53
N ALA A 29 10.08 -9.95 20.47
CA ALA A 29 11.49 -9.90 20.79
C ALA A 29 12.31 -9.05 19.81
N ASN A 30 11.78 -8.80 18.61
CA ASN A 30 12.43 -7.98 17.59
C ASN A 30 11.40 -7.11 16.87
N ARG A 31 10.99 -6.02 17.53
CA ARG A 31 10.01 -5.06 17.00
C ARG A 31 10.44 -4.52 15.63
N LYS A 32 9.50 -4.53 14.70
CA LYS A 32 9.66 -4.04 13.33
C LYS A 32 9.25 -2.58 13.22
N LEU A 33 9.81 -1.88 12.24
CA LEU A 33 9.38 -0.55 11.81
C LEU A 33 8.92 -0.63 10.36
N LEU A 34 7.63 -0.42 10.14
CA LEU A 34 7.04 -0.27 8.81
C LEU A 34 7.00 1.22 8.43
N VAL A 35 7.55 1.53 7.27
CA VAL A 35 7.61 2.86 6.67
C VAL A 35 6.76 2.84 5.41
N LEU A 36 5.69 3.61 5.39
CA LEU A 36 4.73 3.64 4.30
C LEU A 36 4.93 4.88 3.43
N ASP A 37 5.05 4.69 2.12
CA ASP A 37 4.76 5.77 1.17
C ASP A 37 3.25 6.03 1.08
N LEU A 38 2.86 7.17 0.51
CA LEU A 38 1.45 7.53 0.33
C LEU A 38 1.00 7.43 -1.12
N ASN A 39 1.23 8.47 -1.93
CA ASN A 39 0.68 8.56 -3.27
C ASN A 39 1.35 7.55 -4.22
N GLY A 40 0.56 6.71 -4.87
CA GLY A 40 1.03 5.60 -5.68
C GLY A 40 1.15 4.29 -4.89
N THR A 41 1.16 4.35 -3.54
CA THR A 41 1.29 3.17 -2.67
C THR A 41 0.01 2.86 -1.93
N LEU A 42 -0.47 3.78 -1.07
CA LEU A 42 -1.71 3.63 -0.27
C LEU A 42 -2.89 4.41 -0.85
N VAL A 43 -2.62 5.46 -1.63
CA VAL A 43 -3.67 6.31 -2.21
C VAL A 43 -3.31 6.69 -3.64
N PHE A 44 -4.33 6.96 -4.45
CA PHE A 44 -4.22 7.67 -5.72
C PHE A 44 -4.72 9.10 -5.55
N ARG A 45 -3.83 10.08 -5.74
CA ARG A 45 -4.18 11.52 -5.71
C ARG A 45 -4.12 12.14 -7.12
N PRO A 46 -5.23 12.23 -7.86
CA PRO A 46 -5.25 12.92 -9.15
C PRO A 46 -4.93 14.42 -9.01
N LYS A 47 -4.58 15.06 -10.13
CA LYS A 47 -4.40 16.52 -10.17
C LYS A 47 -5.70 17.31 -10.00
N LYS A 48 -6.86 16.64 -10.09
CA LYS A 48 -8.21 17.21 -9.99
C LYS A 48 -8.48 17.76 -8.59
N TYR A 49 -9.16 18.90 -8.56
CA TYR A 49 -9.73 19.51 -7.36
C TYR A 49 -11.26 19.49 -7.45
N VAL A 50 -11.92 19.47 -6.30
CA VAL A 50 -13.37 19.62 -6.17
C VAL A 50 -13.69 20.80 -5.27
N ASN A 51 -14.78 21.51 -5.57
CA ASN A 51 -15.28 22.58 -4.70
C ASN A 51 -16.20 21.94 -3.66
N VAL A 52 -15.87 22.10 -2.39
CA VAL A 52 -16.71 21.67 -1.27
C VAL A 52 -17.36 22.92 -0.69
N LYS A 53 -18.69 22.95 -0.66
CA LYS A 53 -19.46 24.00 0.00
C LYS A 53 -19.42 23.74 1.51
N THR A 54 -18.88 24.67 2.29
CA THR A 54 -18.95 24.59 3.76
C THR A 54 -20.17 25.38 4.23
N SER A 55 -21.18 24.70 4.76
CA SER A 55 -22.43 25.31 5.26
C SER A 55 -22.32 25.92 6.66
N PHE A 56 -21.15 25.87 7.29
CA PHE A 56 -20.95 26.23 8.71
C PHE A 56 -20.23 27.57 8.95
N ALA A 57 -19.95 28.36 7.92
CA ALA A 57 -19.30 29.66 8.10
C ALA A 57 -20.33 30.73 8.49
N HIS A 58 -20.11 31.39 9.63
CA HIS A 58 -20.91 32.54 10.10
C HIS A 58 -20.91 33.73 9.12
N ASP A 59 -19.94 33.79 8.21
CA ASP A 59 -19.75 34.87 7.22
C ASP A 59 -20.25 34.52 5.80
N GLY A 60 -21.12 33.52 5.67
CA GLY A 60 -21.72 33.10 4.38
C GLY A 60 -21.00 31.93 3.70
N PRO A 61 -21.53 31.41 2.57
CA PRO A 61 -21.01 30.21 1.94
C PRO A 61 -19.58 30.39 1.42
N SER A 62 -18.62 29.79 2.11
CA SER A 62 -17.24 29.63 1.63
C SER A 62 -17.11 28.35 0.79
N SER A 63 -16.39 28.44 -0.33
CA SER A 63 -16.07 27.31 -1.18
C SER A 63 -14.61 26.94 -1.02
N ALA A 64 -14.32 25.82 -0.36
CA ALA A 64 -12.96 25.30 -0.26
C ALA A 64 -12.65 24.41 -1.46
N ARG A 65 -11.48 24.59 -2.08
CA ARG A 65 -10.96 23.67 -3.11
C ARG A 65 -10.15 22.57 -2.45
N VAL A 66 -10.68 21.35 -2.48
CA VAL A 66 -10.03 20.17 -1.89
C VAL A 66 -9.50 19.26 -2.99
N ARG A 67 -8.32 18.65 -2.77
CA ARG A 67 -7.82 17.63 -3.69
C ARG A 67 -8.59 16.33 -3.49
N VAL A 68 -8.97 15.69 -4.58
CA VAL A 68 -9.53 14.35 -4.53
C VAL A 68 -8.45 13.36 -4.13
N ILE A 69 -8.75 12.47 -3.19
CA ILE A 69 -7.88 11.39 -2.74
C ILE A 69 -8.69 10.10 -2.78
N HIS A 70 -8.16 9.08 -3.44
CA HIS A 70 -8.79 7.77 -3.50
C HIS A 70 -7.90 6.76 -2.75
N PRO A 71 -8.35 6.24 -1.60
CA PRO A 71 -7.69 5.12 -0.96
C PRO A 71 -7.54 3.92 -1.90
N ARG A 72 -6.43 3.20 -1.75
CA ARG A 72 -6.22 1.92 -2.42
C ARG A 72 -7.20 0.89 -1.88
N THR A 73 -7.63 -0.04 -2.72
CA THR A 73 -8.51 -1.12 -2.29
C THR A 73 -7.89 -1.89 -1.12
N TYR A 74 -8.76 -2.28 -0.16
CA TYR A 74 -8.44 -2.89 1.12
C TYR A 74 -7.70 -1.98 2.11
N MET A 75 -7.76 -0.65 1.94
CA MET A 75 -7.17 0.30 2.89
C MET A 75 -7.75 0.16 4.31
N THR A 76 -9.06 -0.05 4.46
CA THR A 76 -9.69 -0.25 5.78
C THR A 76 -9.10 -1.45 6.52
N PRO A 77 -9.20 -2.71 6.02
CA PRO A 77 -8.61 -3.85 6.71
C PRO A 77 -7.09 -3.73 6.88
N PHE A 78 -6.38 -3.09 5.93
CA PHE A 78 -4.96 -2.81 6.08
C PHE A 78 -4.68 -1.92 7.31
N ARG A 79 -5.40 -0.82 7.46
CA ARG A 79 -5.30 0.06 8.63
C ARG A 79 -5.65 -0.67 9.93
N GLU A 80 -6.77 -1.38 9.96
CA GLU A 80 -7.20 -2.13 11.14
C GLU A 80 -6.13 -3.16 11.53
N TYR A 81 -5.53 -3.86 10.56
CA TYR A 81 -4.42 -4.79 10.82
C TYR A 81 -3.22 -4.10 11.46
N LEU A 82 -2.78 -2.97 10.93
CA LEU A 82 -1.61 -2.23 11.42
C LEU A 82 -1.78 -1.75 12.87
N PHE A 83 -3.00 -1.35 13.26
CA PHE A 83 -3.28 -0.79 14.57
C PHE A 83 -4.01 -1.74 15.52
N HIS A 84 -4.28 -2.97 15.10
CA HIS A 84 -4.78 -4.01 15.98
C HIS A 84 -3.84 -4.22 17.17
N LEU A 85 -4.41 -4.44 18.37
CA LEU A 85 -3.66 -4.54 19.62
C LEU A 85 -2.54 -5.60 19.57
N GLN A 86 -2.76 -6.72 18.86
CA GLN A 86 -1.75 -7.76 18.71
C GLN A 86 -0.63 -7.35 17.74
N THR A 87 -0.97 -6.66 16.65
CA THR A 87 0.02 -6.20 15.66
C THR A 87 0.94 -5.15 16.27
N LYS A 88 0.38 -4.20 17.01
CA LYS A 88 1.15 -3.15 17.72
C LYS A 88 2.13 -3.69 18.77
N LYS A 89 2.01 -4.94 19.22
CA LYS A 89 3.00 -5.55 20.14
C LYS A 89 4.35 -5.81 19.49
N TRP A 90 4.40 -5.93 18.17
CA TRP A 90 5.63 -6.22 17.44
C TRP A 90 5.90 -5.24 16.29
N LEU A 91 4.92 -4.43 15.87
CA LEU A 91 5.06 -3.51 14.75
C LEU A 91 4.89 -2.06 15.20
N ASP A 92 5.85 -1.22 14.82
CA ASP A 92 5.71 0.23 14.75
C ASP A 92 5.42 0.64 13.30
N THR A 93 4.48 1.56 13.08
CA THR A 93 4.10 2.04 11.75
C THR A 93 4.35 3.54 11.65
N MET A 94 4.98 3.97 10.56
CA MET A 94 5.16 5.39 10.24
C MET A 94 4.94 5.67 8.76
N VAL A 95 4.75 6.93 8.43
CA VAL A 95 4.67 7.41 7.04
C VAL A 95 5.92 8.20 6.69
N TRP A 96 6.43 7.99 5.48
CA TRP A 96 7.43 8.87 4.88
C TRP A 96 7.03 9.15 3.44
N SER A 97 6.58 10.36 3.13
CA SER A 97 6.07 10.74 1.81
C SER A 97 6.96 11.75 1.11
N SER A 98 7.07 11.64 -0.22
CA SER A 98 7.76 12.62 -1.07
C SER A 98 6.94 13.90 -1.33
N ALA A 99 5.69 13.95 -0.86
CA ALA A 99 4.81 15.11 -0.99
C ALA A 99 5.08 16.15 0.11
N GLN A 100 4.74 17.42 -0.15
CA GLN A 100 4.87 18.50 0.83
C GLN A 100 3.92 18.30 2.03
N PRO A 101 4.23 18.85 3.21
CA PRO A 101 3.48 18.60 4.45
C PRO A 101 1.96 18.75 4.34
N HIS A 102 1.47 19.84 3.74
CA HIS A 102 0.03 20.06 3.58
C HIS A 102 -0.65 18.94 2.77
N SER A 103 0.02 18.48 1.70
CA SER A 103 -0.48 17.39 0.86
C SER A 103 -0.46 16.05 1.58
N VAL A 104 0.51 15.85 2.48
CA VAL A 104 0.61 14.65 3.30
C VAL A 104 -0.54 14.60 4.30
N ASN A 105 -0.84 15.72 4.97
CA ASN A 105 -1.94 15.81 5.93
C ASN A 105 -3.27 15.30 5.34
N ASP A 106 -3.65 15.79 4.14
CA ASP A 106 -4.89 15.35 3.49
C ASP A 106 -4.90 13.83 3.21
N MET A 107 -3.78 13.28 2.73
CA MET A 107 -3.65 11.86 2.42
C MET A 107 -3.63 10.98 3.68
N ILE A 108 -3.06 11.47 4.79
CA ILE A 108 -3.10 10.79 6.09
C ILE A 108 -4.54 10.66 6.57
N GLN A 109 -5.34 11.73 6.51
CA GLN A 109 -6.75 11.68 6.93
C GLN A 109 -7.53 10.60 6.17
N HIS A 110 -7.36 10.51 4.86
CA HIS A 110 -8.07 9.52 4.03
C HIS A 110 -7.56 8.08 4.21
N SER A 111 -6.29 7.91 4.61
CA SER A 111 -5.70 6.58 4.81
C SER A 111 -5.96 6.06 6.22
N PHE A 112 -5.73 6.90 7.23
CA PHE A 112 -5.63 6.50 8.63
C PHE A 112 -6.76 7.02 9.51
N GLY A 113 -7.50 8.07 9.10
CA GLY A 113 -8.62 8.62 9.89
C GLY A 113 -8.26 8.84 11.35
N ASP A 114 -9.06 8.29 12.26
CA ASP A 114 -8.88 8.40 13.71
C ASP A 114 -7.60 7.72 14.21
N HIS A 115 -7.05 6.76 13.45
CA HIS A 115 -5.81 6.06 13.81
C HIS A 115 -4.53 6.85 13.48
N GLN A 116 -4.63 8.05 12.88
CA GLN A 116 -3.43 8.83 12.53
C GLN A 116 -2.52 9.13 13.73
N GLY A 117 -3.11 9.27 14.93
CA GLY A 117 -2.38 9.51 16.18
C GLY A 117 -1.60 8.29 16.68
N GLU A 118 -1.83 7.11 16.09
CA GLU A 118 -1.11 5.87 16.41
C GLU A 118 0.14 5.66 15.53
N LEU A 119 0.35 6.49 14.51
CA LEU A 119 1.57 6.49 13.73
C LEU A 119 2.75 6.94 14.58
N LYS A 120 3.86 6.18 14.54
CA LYS A 120 5.11 6.51 15.24
C LYS A 120 5.69 7.85 14.78
N ALA A 121 5.53 8.18 13.50
CA ALA A 121 5.86 9.48 12.93
C ALA A 121 5.21 9.66 11.55
N VAL A 122 5.08 10.92 11.14
CA VAL A 122 4.72 11.32 9.78
C VAL A 122 5.82 12.22 9.24
N TRP A 123 6.58 11.72 8.27
CA TRP A 123 7.64 12.45 7.59
C TRP A 123 7.19 12.82 6.18
N ALA A 124 7.41 14.07 5.80
CA ALA A 124 7.05 14.61 4.49
C ALA A 124 8.30 15.05 3.71
N ARG A 125 8.10 15.77 2.60
CA ARG A 125 9.16 16.20 1.69
C ARG A 125 10.27 17.01 2.34
N ASP A 126 9.95 17.75 3.39
CA ASP A 126 10.86 18.56 4.21
C ASP A 126 11.89 17.72 4.98
N THR A 127 11.65 16.42 5.14
CA THR A 127 12.57 15.48 5.79
C THR A 127 13.52 14.76 4.83
N LEU A 128 13.50 15.08 3.52
CA LEU A 128 14.26 14.38 2.47
C LEU A 128 15.62 15.03 2.12
N ASP A 129 16.09 15.99 2.92
CA ASP A 129 17.33 16.76 2.71
C ASP A 129 17.43 17.38 1.30
N LEU A 130 16.30 17.84 0.77
CA LEU A 130 16.28 18.51 -0.53
C LEU A 130 16.80 19.93 -0.39
N ASP A 131 17.62 20.36 -1.35
CA ASP A 131 17.90 21.78 -1.49
C ASP A 131 16.60 22.56 -1.80
N PRO A 132 16.54 23.88 -1.55
CA PRO A 132 15.32 24.66 -1.72
C PRO A 132 14.73 24.61 -3.13
N VAL A 133 15.55 24.42 -4.17
CA VAL A 133 15.08 24.31 -5.57
C VAL A 133 14.43 22.96 -5.80
N ALA A 134 15.09 21.88 -5.38
CA ALA A 134 14.56 20.52 -5.44
C ALA A 134 13.29 20.38 -4.59
N TYR A 135 13.21 21.03 -3.43
CA TYR A 135 12.03 21.02 -2.56
C TYR A 135 10.76 21.54 -3.27
N ASN A 136 10.88 22.57 -4.11
CA ASN A 136 9.75 23.22 -4.77
C ASN A 136 9.43 22.67 -6.17
N LYS A 137 10.15 21.66 -6.66
CA LYS A 137 9.94 21.06 -7.98
C LYS A 137 9.73 19.55 -7.88
N LYS A 138 9.16 18.94 -8.92
CA LYS A 138 9.15 17.48 -9.03
C LYS A 138 10.59 17.00 -9.26
N SER A 139 11.21 16.46 -8.22
CA SER A 139 12.56 15.92 -8.23
C SER A 139 12.57 14.45 -7.80
N VAL A 140 13.60 13.72 -8.21
CA VAL A 140 13.89 12.40 -7.65
C VAL A 140 14.22 12.58 -6.16
N THR A 141 13.51 11.84 -5.31
CA THR A 141 13.75 11.84 -3.87
C THR A 141 14.27 10.50 -3.43
N ILE A 142 15.07 10.48 -2.36
CA ILE A 142 15.63 9.26 -1.77
C ILE A 142 15.22 9.22 -0.30
N LYS A 143 14.69 8.08 0.13
CA LYS A 143 14.34 7.80 1.53
C LYS A 143 15.52 7.06 2.17
N ASP A 144 16.52 7.80 2.60
CA ASP A 144 17.69 7.23 3.28
C ASP A 144 17.31 6.69 4.67
N LEU A 145 17.16 5.37 4.79
CA LEU A 145 16.73 4.73 6.04
C LEU A 145 17.72 4.96 7.20
N THR A 146 18.97 5.37 6.92
CA THR A 146 19.90 5.73 8.00
C THR A 146 19.41 6.92 8.83
N LYS A 147 18.58 7.80 8.24
CA LYS A 147 17.95 8.91 8.97
C LYS A 147 16.93 8.39 9.99
N LEU A 148 16.17 7.35 9.62
CA LEU A 148 15.24 6.69 10.51
C LEU A 148 15.97 5.98 11.66
N TRP A 149 17.08 5.31 11.38
CA TRP A 149 17.85 4.62 12.42
C TRP A 149 18.55 5.59 13.39
N LYS A 150 18.81 6.83 12.96
CA LYS A 150 19.24 7.91 13.87
C LYS A 150 18.08 8.41 14.75
N ALA A 151 16.90 8.61 14.16
CA ALA A 151 15.71 9.09 14.88
C ALA A 151 15.10 8.02 15.80
N PHE A 152 15.22 6.74 15.42
CA PHE A 152 14.69 5.58 16.12
C PHE A 152 15.79 4.52 16.31
N PRO A 153 16.72 4.71 17.27
CA PRO A 153 17.90 3.86 17.44
C PRO A 153 17.61 2.39 17.78
N SER A 154 16.38 2.07 18.19
CA SER A 154 15.93 0.68 18.38
C SER A 154 15.72 -0.08 17.07
N HIS A 155 15.81 0.59 15.91
CA HIS A 155 15.65 -0.02 14.60
C HIS A 155 16.91 0.10 13.74
N SER A 156 17.03 -0.85 12.81
CA SER A 156 18.15 -0.94 11.87
C SER A 156 17.69 -1.61 10.57
N ALA A 157 18.64 -1.91 9.68
CA ALA A 157 18.38 -2.73 8.49
C ALA A 157 17.77 -4.11 8.82
N LYS A 158 17.97 -4.63 10.03
CA LYS A 158 17.38 -5.91 10.46
C LYS A 158 15.89 -5.83 10.80
N SER A 159 15.35 -4.63 11.03
CA SER A 159 14.01 -4.45 11.59
C SER A 159 13.14 -3.46 10.83
N THR A 160 13.68 -2.71 9.87
CA THR A 160 12.93 -1.69 9.12
C THR A 160 12.48 -2.21 7.76
N LEU A 161 11.24 -1.92 7.38
CA LEU A 161 10.64 -2.25 6.09
C LEU A 161 10.01 -1.00 5.48
N LEU A 162 10.36 -0.68 4.24
CA LEU A 162 9.76 0.38 3.43
C LEU A 162 8.80 -0.24 2.41
N VAL A 163 7.58 0.26 2.32
CA VAL A 163 6.64 -0.09 1.25
C VAL A 163 6.47 1.14 0.37
N ASP A 164 6.85 1.00 -0.90
CA ASP A 164 6.91 2.11 -1.84
C ASP A 164 6.78 1.62 -3.30
N ASP A 165 6.16 2.40 -4.16
CA ASP A 165 6.03 2.14 -5.61
C ASP A 165 7.26 2.56 -6.44
N SER A 166 8.34 3.01 -5.79
CA SER A 166 9.55 3.48 -6.48
C SER A 166 10.84 2.89 -5.90
N THR A 167 11.53 2.09 -6.72
CA THR A 167 12.86 1.56 -6.40
C THR A 167 13.91 2.66 -6.23
N GLN A 168 13.76 3.80 -6.92
CA GLN A 168 14.69 4.93 -6.81
C GLN A 168 14.69 5.54 -5.41
N LYS A 169 13.53 5.57 -4.74
CA LYS A 169 13.43 6.11 -3.38
C LYS A 169 14.17 5.23 -2.37
N ALA A 170 14.21 3.92 -2.59
CA ALA A 170 14.87 2.95 -1.72
C ALA A 170 16.34 2.64 -2.09
N ARG A 171 16.89 3.28 -3.12
CA ARG A 171 18.17 2.87 -3.76
C ARG A 171 19.38 2.75 -2.82
N LEU A 172 19.37 3.41 -1.66
CA LEU A 172 20.46 3.32 -0.67
C LEU A 172 20.34 2.10 0.25
N GLN A 173 19.14 1.55 0.42
CA GLN A 173 18.85 0.34 1.20
C GLN A 173 17.82 -0.54 0.46
N PRO A 174 18.15 -1.05 -0.74
CA PRO A 174 17.18 -1.73 -1.61
C PRO A 174 16.59 -3.01 -0.99
N TRP A 175 17.31 -3.68 -0.10
CA TRP A 175 16.81 -4.89 0.58
C TRP A 175 15.98 -4.59 1.82
N ASN A 176 15.60 -3.34 2.08
CA ASN A 176 14.60 -3.01 3.09
C ASN A 176 13.30 -2.54 2.45
N HIS A 177 13.10 -2.78 1.16
CA HIS A 177 12.00 -2.23 0.38
C HIS A 177 11.15 -3.35 -0.24
N ILE A 178 9.85 -3.29 0.01
CA ILE A 178 8.84 -4.00 -0.80
C ILE A 178 8.43 -3.04 -1.91
N PHE A 179 8.92 -3.31 -3.12
CA PHE A 179 8.46 -2.63 -4.31
C PHE A 179 7.05 -3.10 -4.65
N VAL A 180 6.06 -2.23 -4.54
CA VAL A 180 4.66 -2.53 -4.86
C VAL A 180 4.26 -1.94 -6.22
N LYS A 181 3.24 -2.53 -6.85
CA LYS A 181 2.62 -1.93 -8.03
C LYS A 181 2.04 -0.56 -7.68
N GLU A 182 2.35 0.45 -8.49
CA GLU A 182 1.74 1.77 -8.36
C GLU A 182 0.21 1.66 -8.44
N TYR A 183 -0.49 2.30 -7.51
CA TYR A 183 -1.93 2.48 -7.52
C TYR A 183 -2.26 3.84 -8.14
N GLY A 184 -2.50 3.83 -9.45
CA GLY A 184 -2.80 5.02 -10.24
C GLY A 184 -4.22 5.03 -10.79
N GLN A 185 -4.41 5.83 -11.84
CA GLN A 185 -5.71 5.94 -12.51
C GLN A 185 -6.17 4.61 -13.13
N ALA A 186 -5.25 3.80 -13.65
CA ALA A 186 -5.58 2.53 -14.29
C ALA A 186 -6.10 1.51 -13.28
N GLU A 187 -5.40 1.35 -12.16
CA GLU A 187 -5.78 0.45 -11.06
C GLU A 187 -7.13 0.88 -10.47
N ARG A 188 -7.28 2.18 -10.20
CA ARG A 188 -8.55 2.73 -9.71
C ARG A 188 -9.71 2.46 -10.66
N ARG A 189 -9.50 2.63 -11.97
CA ARG A 189 -10.52 2.37 -12.99
C ARG A 189 -10.91 0.88 -13.01
N SER A 190 -9.92 -0.01 -12.96
CA SER A 190 -10.15 -1.45 -12.91
C SER A 190 -11.00 -1.85 -11.71
N ASP A 191 -10.71 -1.31 -10.52
CA ASP A 191 -11.47 -1.58 -9.30
C ASP A 191 -12.93 -1.11 -9.40
N LEU A 192 -13.15 0.09 -9.96
CA LEU A 192 -14.49 0.63 -10.18
C LEU A 192 -15.29 -0.19 -11.21
N ASP A 193 -14.64 -0.64 -12.28
CA ASP A 193 -15.27 -1.46 -13.31
C ASP A 193 -15.62 -2.86 -12.78
N TYR A 194 -14.76 -3.44 -11.93
CA TYR A 194 -15.06 -4.69 -11.23
C TYR A 194 -16.27 -4.55 -10.31
N LEU A 195 -16.32 -3.47 -9.51
CA LEU A 195 -17.45 -3.19 -8.63
C LEU A 195 -18.77 -3.01 -9.40
N ARG A 196 -18.75 -2.28 -10.52
CA ARG A 196 -19.92 -2.12 -11.39
C ARG A 196 -20.42 -3.47 -11.90
N LYS A 197 -19.52 -4.34 -12.36
CA LYS A 197 -19.87 -5.69 -12.81
C LYS A 197 -20.47 -6.53 -11.68
N GLN A 198 -19.97 -6.42 -10.45
CA GLN A 198 -20.56 -7.12 -9.30
C GLN A 198 -21.99 -6.63 -9.01
N ASN A 199 -22.23 -5.32 -9.02
CA ASN A 199 -23.56 -4.76 -8.79
C ASN A 199 -24.57 -5.16 -9.89
N VAL A 200 -24.15 -5.17 -11.16
CA VAL A 200 -25.00 -5.62 -12.28
C VAL A 200 -25.28 -7.11 -12.20
N SER A 201 -24.30 -7.93 -11.82
CA SER A 201 -24.48 -9.38 -11.69
C SER A 201 -25.35 -9.78 -10.48
N GLN A 202 -25.57 -8.88 -9.53
CA GLN A 202 -26.48 -9.05 -8.40
C GLN A 202 -27.89 -8.48 -8.63
N GLY A 203 -28.13 -7.79 -9.76
CA GLY A 203 -29.47 -7.39 -10.19
C GLY A 203 -30.10 -8.42 -11.14
N SER A 204 -31.34 -8.83 -10.90
CA SER A 204 -32.09 -9.75 -11.79
C SER A 204 -32.19 -9.22 -13.23
N PRO A 205 -32.20 -10.09 -14.27
CA PRO A 205 -32.32 -9.67 -15.66
C PRO A 205 -33.77 -9.29 -15.96
N GLY A 206 -34.08 -8.01 -15.82
CA GLY A 206 -35.40 -7.46 -16.15
C GLY A 206 -35.31 -5.97 -16.44
N ASP A 207 -34.74 -5.62 -17.59
CA ASP A 207 -35.41 -4.79 -18.61
C ASP A 207 -34.40 -4.50 -19.75
N LYS A 208 -34.76 -4.88 -20.97
CA LYS A 208 -33.97 -4.53 -22.17
C LYS A 208 -34.46 -3.17 -22.65
N GLY A 209 -33.89 -2.10 -22.10
CA GLY A 209 -34.01 -0.75 -22.61
C GLY A 209 -32.75 -0.34 -23.36
N ASN A 210 -32.87 -0.17 -24.68
CA ASN A 210 -31.89 0.42 -25.58
C ASN A 210 -31.60 1.87 -25.14
N ASP A 211 -30.34 2.29 -25.08
CA ASP A 211 -29.87 3.53 -25.74
C ASP A 211 -28.39 3.83 -25.41
N HIS A 212 -27.62 4.01 -26.48
CA HIS A 212 -26.30 4.61 -26.47
C HIS A 212 -26.44 6.11 -26.15
N HIS A 213 -25.95 6.57 -25.00
CA HIS A 213 -25.48 7.94 -24.84
C HIS A 213 -24.45 8.04 -23.70
N ASP A 214 -23.28 8.58 -24.01
CA ASP A 214 -22.26 9.03 -23.05
C ASP A 214 -22.90 10.02 -22.06
N LEU A 215 -23.00 9.66 -20.78
CA LEU A 215 -23.46 10.55 -19.72
C LEU A 215 -22.51 10.55 -18.52
N ASP A 216 -22.13 11.78 -18.17
CA ASP A 216 -21.22 12.20 -17.11
C ASP A 216 -21.78 11.90 -15.71
N VAL A 217 -20.93 11.39 -14.82
CA VAL A 217 -21.32 10.60 -13.64
C VAL A 217 -21.33 11.41 -12.34
N SER A 218 -21.94 12.62 -12.32
CA SER A 218 -22.03 13.42 -11.08
C SER A 218 -23.32 13.29 -10.28
N ASP A 219 -24.41 12.75 -10.84
CA ASP A 219 -25.76 13.03 -10.28
C ASP A 219 -26.56 11.82 -9.75
N LEU A 220 -25.95 10.65 -9.54
CA LEU A 220 -26.65 9.47 -9.01
C LEU A 220 -26.15 9.07 -7.62
N LEU A 221 -26.45 9.91 -6.63
CA LEU A 221 -26.48 9.56 -5.21
C LEU A 221 -27.81 10.02 -4.61
N GLY A 222 -28.84 9.19 -4.77
CA GLY A 222 -30.16 9.42 -4.19
C GLY A 222 -31.02 8.15 -4.23
N ASN A 223 -31.12 7.49 -3.08
CA ASN A 223 -32.21 6.61 -2.61
C ASN A 223 -32.15 5.08 -2.86
N MET A 224 -31.95 4.38 -1.73
CA MET A 224 -32.82 3.35 -1.11
C MET A 224 -32.75 1.83 -1.45
N THR A 225 -32.44 1.08 -0.36
CA THR A 225 -32.99 -0.19 0.20
C THR A 225 -32.80 -1.58 -0.44
N LEU A 226 -32.56 -2.56 0.46
CA LEU A 226 -32.06 -3.94 0.30
C LEU A 226 -33.17 -4.99 0.04
N THR A 227 -32.82 -6.10 -0.65
CA THR A 227 -33.13 -7.52 -0.26
C THR A 227 -32.56 -8.54 -1.29
N PRO A 228 -32.37 -9.84 -0.94
CA PRO A 228 -31.37 -10.73 -1.57
C PRO A 228 -31.96 -11.94 -2.33
N SER A 229 -31.21 -12.53 -3.30
CA SER A 229 -31.08 -14.01 -3.50
C SER A 229 -30.41 -14.45 -4.83
N PHE A 230 -29.28 -15.17 -4.67
CA PHE A 230 -28.77 -16.39 -5.34
C PHE A 230 -28.80 -16.66 -6.87
N ALA A 231 -27.58 -16.88 -7.38
CA ALA A 231 -27.06 -18.10 -8.05
C ALA A 231 -26.78 -18.16 -9.57
N LYS A 232 -25.48 -18.37 -9.85
CA LYS A 232 -24.85 -19.44 -10.67
C LYS A 232 -24.64 -19.29 -12.20
N THR A 233 -23.33 -19.21 -12.51
CA THR A 233 -22.55 -19.96 -13.55
C THR A 233 -22.56 -19.46 -15.00
N SER A 234 -21.38 -19.09 -15.51
CA SER A 234 -20.66 -19.86 -16.55
C SER A 234 -19.48 -19.09 -17.17
N LEU A 235 -18.31 -19.72 -17.07
CA LEU A 235 -17.13 -19.72 -17.95
C LEU A 235 -17.40 -19.33 -19.43
N ALA A 236 -16.53 -18.66 -20.18
CA ALA A 236 -15.12 -18.28 -20.00
C ALA A 236 -14.78 -17.08 -20.91
N SER A 237 -13.95 -16.16 -20.40
CA SER A 237 -13.02 -15.37 -21.21
C SER A 237 -11.72 -15.20 -20.41
N GLN A 238 -10.65 -15.80 -20.93
CA GLN A 238 -9.31 -15.93 -20.32
C GLN A 238 -8.45 -14.77 -20.88
N PHE A 239 -7.92 -13.78 -20.17
CA PHE A 239 -7.56 -13.59 -18.76
C PHE A 239 -8.30 -12.38 -18.18
N SER A 240 -9.22 -12.62 -17.25
CA SER A 240 -9.81 -11.57 -16.43
C SER A 240 -8.91 -11.30 -15.23
N SER A 241 -8.65 -10.02 -14.91
CA SER A 241 -8.18 -9.64 -13.58
C SER A 241 -9.30 -9.94 -12.60
N THR A 242 -9.30 -11.13 -12.01
CA THR A 242 -10.37 -11.61 -11.14
C THR A 242 -10.31 -10.90 -9.79
N GLY A 243 -10.87 -9.70 -9.71
CA GLY A 243 -11.05 -9.01 -8.45
C GLY A 243 -10.50 -7.60 -8.43
N PHE A 244 -10.60 -7.03 -7.23
CA PHE A 244 -9.96 -5.78 -6.89
C PHE A 244 -8.42 -5.92 -6.78
N ASP A 245 -7.70 -4.80 -6.87
CA ASP A 245 -6.29 -4.70 -6.46
C ASP A 245 -6.12 -5.26 -5.04
N SER A 246 -5.36 -6.35 -4.92
CA SER A 246 -5.16 -7.09 -3.67
C SER A 246 -3.78 -6.84 -3.05
N ILE A 247 -3.07 -5.80 -3.48
CA ILE A 247 -1.69 -5.56 -3.04
C ILE A 247 -1.60 -5.26 -1.55
N LEU A 248 -2.57 -4.53 -0.96
CA LEU A 248 -2.56 -4.31 0.49
C LEU A 248 -2.80 -5.60 1.28
N LEU A 249 -3.64 -6.51 0.80
CA LEU A 249 -3.77 -7.85 1.38
C LEU A 249 -2.46 -8.63 1.27
N ALA A 250 -1.80 -8.57 0.12
CA ALA A 250 -0.51 -9.22 -0.06
C ALA A 250 0.57 -8.66 0.89
N VAL A 251 0.59 -7.33 1.12
CA VAL A 251 1.49 -6.71 2.10
C VAL A 251 1.17 -7.20 3.52
N ILE A 252 -0.09 -7.39 3.90
CA ILE A 252 -0.46 -8.00 5.20
C ILE A 252 0.14 -9.41 5.31
N GLY A 253 0.00 -10.24 4.27
CA GLY A 253 0.58 -11.58 4.25
C GLY A 253 2.11 -11.56 4.39
N ILE A 254 2.78 -10.65 3.70
CA ILE A 254 4.24 -10.46 3.82
C ILE A 254 4.61 -10.06 5.26
N LEU A 255 3.89 -9.12 5.85
CA LEU A 255 4.10 -8.69 7.23
C LEU A 255 3.89 -9.83 8.23
N ASP A 256 2.89 -10.68 7.99
CA ASP A 256 2.58 -11.84 8.82
C ASP A 256 3.73 -12.87 8.86
N VAL A 257 4.45 -13.07 7.76
CA VAL A 257 5.67 -13.90 7.73
C VAL A 257 6.87 -13.15 8.29
N LEU A 258 7.02 -11.89 7.90
CA LEU A 258 8.17 -11.04 8.25
C LEU A 258 8.27 -10.74 9.75
N LYS A 259 7.15 -10.78 10.48
CA LYS A 259 7.14 -10.65 11.96
C LYS A 259 8.03 -11.71 12.64
N HIS A 260 8.23 -12.86 11.99
CA HIS A 260 9.05 -13.97 12.46
C HIS A 260 10.49 -13.97 11.93
N GLN A 261 10.93 -12.92 11.24
CA GLN A 261 12.28 -12.81 10.68
C GLN A 261 13.16 -11.94 11.57
N ASP A 262 14.35 -12.41 11.96
CA ASP A 262 15.27 -11.60 12.78
C ASP A 262 16.05 -10.55 11.97
N ASN A 263 16.11 -10.71 10.65
CA ASN A 263 16.82 -9.83 9.73
C ASN A 263 15.98 -9.56 8.48
N VAL A 264 15.23 -8.46 8.50
CA VAL A 264 14.39 -8.02 7.37
C VAL A 264 15.18 -7.91 6.07
N SER A 265 16.35 -7.28 6.10
CA SER A 265 17.13 -7.09 4.87
C SER A 265 17.77 -8.37 4.36
N GLY A 266 18.21 -9.23 5.27
CA GLY A 266 18.65 -10.59 4.95
C GLY A 266 17.55 -11.42 4.28
N TRP A 267 16.34 -11.39 4.83
CA TRP A 267 15.19 -12.13 4.32
C TRP A 267 14.77 -11.66 2.92
N LEU A 268 14.61 -10.36 2.73
CA LEU A 268 14.24 -9.78 1.43
C LEU A 268 15.32 -10.04 0.36
N ARG A 269 16.60 -9.85 0.71
CA ARG A 269 17.72 -10.14 -0.22
C ARG A 269 17.74 -11.60 -0.66
N SER A 270 17.40 -12.51 0.24
CA SER A 270 17.41 -13.95 -0.04
C SER A 270 16.18 -14.43 -0.82
N GLY A 271 15.32 -13.51 -1.28
CA GLY A 271 14.16 -13.83 -2.10
C GLY A 271 12.89 -14.14 -1.31
N GLY A 272 12.80 -13.76 -0.03
CA GLY A 272 11.68 -14.13 0.85
C GLY A 272 10.27 -13.91 0.29
N ILE A 273 10.06 -12.86 -0.51
CA ILE A 273 8.75 -12.62 -1.17
C ILE A 273 8.46 -13.66 -2.26
N VAL A 274 9.45 -13.99 -3.08
CA VAL A 274 9.28 -14.88 -4.23
C VAL A 274 9.35 -16.34 -3.81
N SER A 275 10.29 -16.69 -2.93
CA SER A 275 10.52 -18.08 -2.50
C SER A 275 9.37 -18.64 -1.68
N CYS A 276 8.74 -17.85 -0.81
CA CYS A 276 7.59 -18.32 -0.03
C CYS A 276 6.33 -18.51 -0.89
N GLY A 277 6.17 -17.74 -1.97
CA GLY A 277 5.07 -17.93 -2.93
C GLY A 277 5.27 -19.13 -3.87
N ALA A 278 6.45 -19.74 -3.90
CA ALA A 278 6.85 -20.81 -4.81
C ALA A 278 6.92 -22.20 -4.16
N GLU A 279 6.56 -22.35 -2.87
CA GLU A 279 6.40 -23.65 -2.22
C GLU A 279 5.21 -24.40 -2.85
N GLY A 280 5.47 -25.05 -3.98
CA GLY A 280 4.49 -25.67 -4.87
C GLY A 280 5.02 -25.87 -6.30
N VAL A 281 6.11 -25.18 -6.69
CA VAL A 281 6.79 -25.35 -7.98
C VAL A 281 8.16 -25.96 -7.72
N THR A 282 8.19 -27.25 -7.41
CA THR A 282 9.44 -28.01 -7.29
C THR A 282 10.04 -28.25 -8.67
N GLY A 283 11.19 -27.64 -8.95
CA GLY A 283 12.06 -28.10 -10.04
C GLY A 283 12.96 -27.01 -10.62
N GLY A 284 14.26 -27.07 -10.30
CA GLY A 284 15.29 -26.43 -11.10
C GLY A 284 16.16 -25.43 -10.32
N GLY A 285 17.38 -25.87 -9.99
CA GLY A 285 18.40 -25.02 -9.41
C GLY A 285 18.77 -23.83 -10.31
N GLY A 286 19.02 -22.71 -9.65
CA GLY A 286 19.43 -21.45 -10.25
C GLY A 286 18.75 -20.33 -9.49
N GLY A 287 19.51 -19.46 -8.82
CA GLY A 287 19.03 -18.21 -8.24
C GLY A 287 18.57 -17.24 -9.33
N GLY A 288 17.50 -17.61 -10.03
CA GLY A 288 16.86 -16.87 -11.09
C GLY A 288 15.89 -15.87 -10.49
N ILE A 289 16.19 -14.60 -10.71
CA ILE A 289 15.35 -13.45 -10.40
C ILE A 289 14.02 -13.63 -11.15
N ILE A 290 13.02 -14.25 -10.53
CA ILE A 290 11.62 -14.09 -10.93
C ILE A 290 11.33 -12.61 -10.65
N GLY A 291 11.60 -11.78 -11.66
CA GLY A 291 11.41 -10.33 -11.78
C GLY A 291 11.61 -9.48 -10.53
N ASP A 292 12.32 -8.36 -10.65
CA ASP A 292 12.35 -7.29 -9.64
C ASP A 292 10.95 -6.78 -9.20
N ARG A 293 9.88 -7.29 -9.82
CA ARG A 293 8.45 -6.95 -9.65
C ARG A 293 7.62 -8.21 -9.40
N TRP A 294 7.64 -8.72 -8.16
CA TRP A 294 6.84 -9.87 -7.72
C TRP A 294 5.33 -9.74 -8.04
N PHE A 295 4.84 -8.51 -8.08
CA PHE A 295 3.45 -8.20 -8.36
C PHE A 295 3.04 -8.32 -9.84
N ASP A 296 3.99 -8.54 -10.76
CA ASP A 296 3.67 -8.87 -12.16
C ASP A 296 3.26 -10.35 -12.31
N THR A 297 3.44 -11.16 -11.25
CA THR A 297 3.11 -12.59 -11.23
C THR A 297 1.86 -12.83 -10.40
N VAL A 298 0.71 -13.01 -11.06
CA VAL A 298 -0.63 -13.10 -10.43
C VAL A 298 -0.67 -14.13 -9.29
N HIS A 299 -0.15 -15.34 -9.50
CA HIS A 299 -0.20 -16.38 -8.47
C HIS A 299 0.63 -16.04 -7.21
N ILE A 300 1.74 -15.29 -7.35
CA ILE A 300 2.53 -14.82 -6.20
C ILE A 300 1.71 -13.78 -5.42
N VAL A 301 1.04 -12.85 -6.11
CA VAL A 301 0.18 -11.86 -5.46
C VAL A 301 -0.98 -12.53 -4.73
N GLU A 302 -1.65 -13.48 -5.38
CA GLU A 302 -2.77 -14.22 -4.78
C GLU A 302 -2.37 -15.06 -3.58
N TRP A 303 -1.20 -15.71 -3.64
CA TRP A 303 -0.67 -16.46 -2.51
C TRP A 303 -0.46 -15.56 -1.28
N TRP A 304 0.20 -14.42 -1.47
CA TRP A 304 0.39 -13.45 -0.39
C TRP A 304 -0.93 -12.83 0.08
N ALA A 305 -1.84 -12.50 -0.84
CA ALA A 305 -3.15 -11.95 -0.49
C ALA A 305 -3.98 -12.94 0.32
N ASN A 306 -3.96 -14.23 -0.02
CA ASN A 306 -4.62 -15.29 0.76
C ASN A 306 -4.03 -15.43 2.16
N ARG A 307 -2.70 -15.34 2.28
CA ARG A 307 -2.06 -15.30 3.59
C ARG A 307 -2.44 -14.05 4.38
N GLY A 308 -2.57 -12.90 3.71
CA GLY A 308 -3.10 -11.68 4.30
C GLY A 308 -4.52 -11.83 4.83
N ARG A 309 -5.42 -12.46 4.06
CA ARG A 309 -6.78 -12.79 4.50
C ARG A 309 -6.80 -13.70 5.72
N ALA A 310 -5.93 -14.71 5.75
CA ALA A 310 -5.79 -15.58 6.92
C ALA A 310 -5.35 -14.78 8.16
N ALA A 311 -4.37 -13.89 8.02
CA ALA A 311 -3.92 -13.03 9.11
C ALA A 311 -5.00 -12.05 9.59
N LEU A 312 -5.84 -11.52 8.68
CA LEU A 312 -7.01 -10.72 9.05
C LEU A 312 -8.03 -11.55 9.85
N ALA A 313 -8.33 -12.77 9.38
CA ALA A 313 -9.26 -13.67 10.04
C ALA A 313 -8.79 -14.08 11.45
N GLU A 314 -7.50 -14.34 11.65
CA GLU A 314 -6.91 -14.62 12.97
C GLU A 314 -7.10 -13.46 13.97
N LEU A 315 -7.19 -12.23 13.47
CA LEU A 315 -7.41 -11.03 14.29
C LEU A 315 -8.88 -10.58 14.31
N ASN A 316 -9.80 -11.35 13.71
CA ASN A 316 -11.22 -11.00 13.54
C ASN A 316 -11.44 -9.64 12.83
N ILE A 317 -10.63 -9.35 11.82
CA ILE A 317 -10.76 -8.14 11.00
C ILE A 317 -11.50 -8.49 9.71
N GLU A 318 -12.54 -7.71 9.38
CA GLU A 318 -13.35 -7.92 8.19
C GLU A 318 -12.61 -7.53 6.89
N GLU A 319 -12.67 -8.38 5.86
CA GLU A 319 -12.13 -8.08 4.53
C GLU A 319 -13.07 -7.13 3.75
N VAL A 320 -12.96 -5.83 4.02
CA VAL A 320 -13.70 -4.80 3.27
C VAL A 320 -12.83 -4.20 2.17
N ALA A 321 -13.22 -4.37 0.90
CA ALA A 321 -12.50 -3.80 -0.23
C ALA A 321 -12.44 -2.26 -0.21
N GLY A 322 -13.48 -1.58 0.28
CA GLY A 322 -13.42 -0.14 0.53
C GLY A 322 -13.29 0.76 -0.71
N ALA A 323 -13.48 0.21 -1.93
CA ALA A 323 -13.33 0.96 -3.19
C ALA A 323 -14.33 2.14 -3.37
N LEU A 324 -15.19 2.44 -2.40
CA LEU A 324 -16.24 3.45 -2.47
C LEU A 324 -16.08 4.63 -1.50
N THR A 325 -14.96 4.79 -0.80
CA THR A 325 -14.83 5.88 0.18
C THR A 325 -14.61 7.25 -0.50
N ASN A 326 -15.67 7.77 -1.13
CA ASN A 326 -15.94 9.20 -1.25
C ASN A 326 -17.25 9.43 -0.46
N ARG A 327 -17.16 9.52 0.86
CA ARG A 327 -18.17 10.25 1.64
C ARG A 327 -17.58 11.60 2.00
#